data_AF-A0A6Y2CS55-F1
#
_entry.id   AF-A0A6Y2CS55-F1
#
_cell.length_a   1.000
_cell.length_b   1.000
_cell.length_c   1.000
_cell.angle_alpha   90.00
_cell.angle_beta   90.00
_cell.angle_gamma   90.00
#
_symmetry.space_group_name_H-M   'P 1'
#
loop_
_entity.id
_entity.type
_entity.pdbx_description
1 polymer ?
#
loop_
_entity_poly.entity_id
_entity_poly.type
_entity_poly.pdbx_seq_one_letter_code
_entity_poly.pdbx_strand_id
1 'polypeptide(L)'
;EDDKSLLLNLSADFLYKTRLFLKRKNAPKPIEKYSTSTMLSYLALWPLILACNYLKKHNDASFIQEYIIPNLLMQWISRDINNNNIIGIAYRSTKLPANTDSRKGINVVLPPKARYEDIKGYDFCPVLSDKFKFTPPVSWQVLKTLEYVPLRQSFSDRENLSEELRRKKSWEIMGNIDDEILSIYKLSDFYKLEVCMDEILVYDEIFGG
;
A
#
# COMPACT_ATOMS: atom_id res chain seq x y z
N GLU A 1 -10.10 -9.65 -12.23
CA GLU A 1 -9.28 -10.85 -12.36
C GLU A 1 -8.03 -10.61 -11.54
N ASP A 2 -8.01 -11.19 -10.33
CA ASP A 2 -6.93 -11.08 -9.34
C ASP A 2 -6.15 -12.42 -9.28
N ASP A 3 -6.39 -13.31 -10.28
CA ASP A 3 -5.99 -14.73 -10.27
C ASP A 3 -4.48 -14.97 -10.31
N LYS A 4 -3.68 -13.92 -10.50
CA LYS A 4 -2.20 -13.96 -10.42
C LYS A 4 -1.64 -13.23 -9.21
N SER A 5 -2.48 -12.62 -8.37
CA SER A 5 -2.01 -11.91 -7.19
C SER A 5 -1.54 -12.91 -6.15
N LEU A 6 -0.31 -12.71 -5.66
CA LEU A 6 0.26 -13.49 -4.56
C LEU A 6 -0.20 -12.94 -3.19
N LEU A 7 -0.99 -11.86 -3.16
CA LEU A 7 -1.45 -11.21 -1.94
C LEU A 7 -2.93 -11.43 -1.71
N LEU A 8 -3.28 -11.78 -0.47
CA LEU A 8 -4.65 -11.69 0.01
C LEU A 8 -5.01 -10.21 0.17
N ASN A 9 -5.77 -9.66 -0.78
CA ASN A 9 -6.11 -8.25 -0.80
C ASN A 9 -7.30 -7.96 0.11
N LEU A 10 -7.07 -7.55 1.36
CA LEU A 10 -8.12 -7.06 2.27
C LEU A 10 -8.34 -5.54 2.16
N SER A 11 -7.62 -4.87 1.26
CA SER A 11 -7.64 -3.42 1.04
C SER A 11 -8.63 -2.97 -0.05
N ALA A 12 -9.42 -3.91 -0.59
CA ALA A 12 -10.27 -3.70 -1.76
C ALA A 12 -11.18 -2.46 -1.63
N ASP A 13 -11.14 -1.61 -2.64
CA ASP A 13 -11.75 -0.28 -2.60
C ASP A 13 -13.23 -0.24 -2.31
N PHE A 14 -13.96 -1.20 -2.88
CA PHE A 14 -15.42 -1.21 -2.78
C PHE A 14 -15.90 -1.47 -1.34
N LEU A 15 -15.05 -2.05 -0.49
CA LEU A 15 -15.32 -2.26 0.93
C LEU A 15 -15.36 -0.96 1.73
N TYR A 16 -14.56 0.02 1.33
CA TYR A 16 -14.32 1.25 2.10
C TYR A 16 -14.94 2.49 1.46
N LYS A 17 -15.47 2.39 0.22
CA LYS A 17 -16.21 3.47 -0.44
C LYS A 17 -17.61 3.61 0.17
N THR A 18 -17.73 4.41 1.23
CA THR A 18 -19.03 4.78 1.86
C THR A 18 -19.93 5.63 0.96
N ARG A 19 -19.47 6.07 -0.22
CA ARG A 19 -20.27 6.86 -1.16
C ARG A 19 -21.24 5.99 -1.96
N LEU A 20 -22.22 5.41 -1.27
CA LEU A 20 -23.29 4.67 -1.91
C LEU A 20 -24.53 5.51 -2.29
N PHE A 21 -24.69 6.77 -1.85
CA PHE A 21 -26.01 7.44 -2.06
C PHE A 21 -26.08 8.92 -2.47
N LEU A 22 -24.99 9.58 -2.87
CA LEU A 22 -25.10 10.85 -3.62
C LEU A 22 -24.17 10.87 -4.84
N LYS A 23 -24.69 10.31 -5.94
CA LYS A 23 -24.04 10.33 -7.25
C LYS A 23 -24.20 11.73 -7.86
N ARG A 24 -23.10 12.46 -8.07
CA ARG A 24 -23.08 13.58 -9.03
C ARG A 24 -23.28 12.98 -10.43
N LYS A 25 -24.27 13.49 -11.17
CA LYS A 25 -24.77 12.95 -12.46
C LYS A 25 -23.68 12.74 -13.54
N ASN A 26 -22.50 13.37 -13.37
CA ASN A 26 -21.41 13.39 -14.36
C ASN A 26 -20.08 12.79 -13.85
N ALA A 27 -20.07 12.02 -12.76
CA ALA A 27 -18.82 11.38 -12.30
C ALA A 27 -18.45 10.18 -13.21
N PRO A 28 -17.18 10.04 -13.64
CA PRO A 28 -16.74 8.87 -14.39
C PRO A 28 -17.02 7.60 -13.59
N LYS A 29 -17.57 6.57 -14.26
CA LYS A 29 -17.83 5.27 -13.63
C LYS A 29 -16.49 4.67 -13.15
N PRO A 30 -16.37 4.23 -11.89
CA PRO A 30 -15.16 3.54 -11.45
C PRO A 30 -14.97 2.27 -12.30
N ILE A 31 -13.71 2.04 -12.66
CA ILE A 31 -13.26 1.13 -13.73
C ILE A 31 -13.20 -0.35 -13.28
N GLU A 32 -13.22 -0.63 -11.98
CA GLU A 32 -13.13 -2.01 -11.48
C GLU A 32 -14.51 -2.64 -11.26
N LYS A 33 -14.90 -3.52 -12.19
CA LYS A 33 -16.08 -4.36 -12.06
C LYS A 33 -15.68 -5.68 -11.41
N TYR A 34 -15.88 -5.81 -10.10
CA TYR A 34 -15.69 -7.07 -9.39
C TYR A 34 -16.79 -8.08 -9.79
N SER A 35 -16.43 -9.37 -9.88
CA SER A 35 -17.42 -10.43 -10.10
C SER A 35 -18.32 -10.61 -8.88
N THR A 36 -19.55 -11.11 -9.08
CA THR A 36 -20.46 -11.41 -7.97
C THR A 36 -19.84 -12.40 -6.98
N SER A 37 -19.11 -13.40 -7.48
CA SER A 37 -18.38 -14.38 -6.64
C SER A 37 -17.34 -13.71 -5.76
N THR A 38 -16.57 -12.79 -6.33
CA THR A 38 -15.57 -12.01 -5.60
C THR A 38 -16.24 -11.19 -4.50
N MET A 39 -17.32 -10.47 -4.82
CA MET A 39 -18.08 -9.68 -3.83
C MET A 39 -18.62 -10.54 -2.68
N LEU A 40 -19.18 -11.72 -2.99
CA LEU A 40 -19.67 -12.65 -1.97
C LEU A 40 -18.54 -13.21 -1.10
N SER A 41 -17.37 -13.47 -1.68
CA SER A 41 -16.18 -13.92 -0.94
C SER A 41 -15.74 -12.85 0.07
N TYR A 42 -15.71 -11.59 -0.35
CA TYR A 42 -15.41 -10.47 0.54
C TYR A 42 -16.47 -10.27 1.63
N LEU A 43 -17.75 -10.48 1.32
CA LEU A 43 -18.82 -10.44 2.31
C LEU A 43 -18.65 -11.54 3.36
N ALA A 44 -18.29 -12.76 2.94
CA ALA A 44 -17.99 -13.87 3.85
C ALA A 44 -16.74 -13.59 4.70
N LEU A 45 -15.73 -12.92 4.14
CA LEU A 45 -14.51 -12.50 4.84
C LEU A 45 -14.69 -11.25 5.71
N TRP A 46 -15.84 -10.57 5.64
CA TRP A 46 -16.07 -9.29 6.32
C TRP A 46 -15.79 -9.32 7.83
N PRO A 47 -16.22 -10.34 8.60
CA PRO A 47 -15.92 -10.43 10.02
C PRO A 47 -14.42 -10.48 10.30
N LEU A 48 -13.66 -11.22 9.46
CA LEU A 48 -12.21 -11.31 9.56
C LEU A 48 -11.54 -9.97 9.23
N ILE A 49 -12.01 -9.28 8.17
CA ILE A 49 -11.51 -7.96 7.78
C ILE A 49 -11.70 -6.96 8.92
N LEU A 50 -12.88 -6.91 9.54
CA LEU A 50 -13.15 -6.04 10.68
C LEU A 50 -12.25 -6.39 11.88
N ALA A 51 -12.08 -7.67 12.17
CA ALA A 51 -11.23 -8.13 13.28
C ALA A 51 -9.75 -7.77 13.09
N CYS A 52 -9.28 -7.65 11.84
CA CYS A 52 -7.92 -7.20 11.52
C CYS A 52 -7.74 -5.67 11.58
N ASN A 53 -8.81 -4.87 11.62
CA ASN A 53 -8.77 -3.41 11.62
C ASN A 53 -9.10 -2.82 13.00
N TYR A 54 -8.71 -3.49 14.09
CA TYR A 54 -9.02 -3.04 15.44
C TYR A 54 -8.16 -1.84 15.85
N LEU A 55 -8.76 -0.70 16.18
CA LEU A 55 -8.02 0.46 16.68
C LEU A 55 -7.63 0.27 18.15
N LYS A 56 -6.35 0.53 18.46
CA LYS A 56 -5.83 0.55 19.83
C LYS A 56 -6.61 1.53 20.71
N LYS A 57 -7.12 1.06 21.86
CA LYS A 57 -7.87 1.88 22.84
C LYS A 57 -6.98 2.55 23.90
N HIS A 58 -5.83 1.95 24.23
CA HIS A 58 -4.94 2.42 25.30
C HIS A 58 -3.50 2.47 24.81
N ASN A 59 -2.93 3.65 24.59
CA ASN A 59 -1.61 3.83 23.98
C ASN A 59 -0.45 3.24 24.79
N ASP A 60 -0.59 3.14 26.12
CA ASP A 60 0.49 2.73 27.03
C ASP A 60 0.39 1.26 27.48
N ALA A 61 -0.53 0.48 26.89
CA ALA A 61 -0.64 -0.93 27.22
C ALA A 61 0.56 -1.73 26.66
N SER A 62 1.15 -2.58 27.51
CA SER A 62 2.22 -3.53 27.13
C SER A 62 1.78 -4.54 26.06
N PHE A 63 0.46 -4.70 25.87
CA PHE A 63 -0.13 -5.60 24.90
C PHE A 63 -1.00 -4.81 23.91
N ILE A 64 -0.74 -5.01 22.61
CA ILE A 64 -1.40 -4.30 21.53
C ILE A 64 -2.36 -5.28 20.84
N GLN A 65 -3.64 -5.16 21.16
CA GLN A 65 -4.72 -6.04 20.68
C GLN A 65 -4.87 -6.01 19.16
N GLU A 66 -4.55 -4.88 18.53
CA GLU A 66 -4.55 -4.68 17.07
C GLU A 66 -3.75 -5.75 16.33
N TYR A 67 -2.71 -6.32 16.96
CA TYR A 67 -1.86 -7.31 16.29
C TYR A 67 -2.31 -8.75 16.47
N ILE A 68 -3.30 -9.07 17.31
CA ILE A 68 -3.67 -10.48 17.58
C ILE A 68 -4.15 -11.18 16.31
N ILE A 69 -5.22 -10.67 15.72
CA ILE A 69 -5.89 -11.29 14.57
C ILE A 69 -5.01 -11.21 13.31
N PRO A 70 -4.36 -10.06 12.99
CA PRO A 70 -3.39 -10.00 11.90
C PRO A 70 -2.24 -11.01 12.07
N ASN A 71 -1.71 -11.19 13.29
CA ASN A 71 -0.64 -12.16 13.53
C ASN A 71 -1.11 -13.60 13.33
N LEU A 72 -2.31 -13.94 13.80
CA LEU A 72 -2.89 -15.28 13.55
C LEU A 72 -3.11 -15.52 12.05
N LEU A 73 -3.57 -14.51 11.32
CA LEU A 73 -3.74 -14.61 9.87
C LEU A 73 -2.39 -14.77 9.15
N MET A 74 -1.36 -14.03 9.55
CA MET A 74 0.00 -14.20 9.05
C MET A 74 0.54 -15.62 9.30
N GLN A 75 0.34 -16.14 10.51
CA GLN A 75 0.75 -17.51 10.85
C GLN A 75 -0.01 -18.53 10.00
N TRP A 76 -1.30 -18.31 9.74
CA TRP A 76 -2.07 -19.18 8.86
C TRP A 76 -1.51 -19.13 7.44
N ILE A 77 -1.23 -17.95 6.87
CA ILE A 77 -0.66 -17.78 5.52
C ILE A 77 0.73 -18.40 5.37
N SER A 78 1.55 -18.32 6.43
CA SER A 78 2.90 -18.87 6.46
C SER A 78 2.93 -20.40 6.47
N ARG A 79 1.84 -21.08 6.85
CA ARG A 79 1.77 -22.55 6.87
C ARG A 79 1.67 -23.13 5.46
N ASP A 80 2.37 -24.25 5.25
CA ASP A 80 2.40 -25.06 4.02
C ASP A 80 1.04 -25.65 3.62
N ILE A 81 0.00 -25.52 4.46
CA ILE A 81 -1.39 -25.92 4.17
C ILE A 81 -2.02 -25.04 3.07
N ASN A 82 -1.45 -23.88 2.77
CA ASN A 82 -1.96 -23.00 1.72
C ASN A 82 -1.45 -23.38 0.34
N ASN A 83 -2.22 -24.23 -0.35
CA ASN A 83 -2.00 -24.57 -1.76
C ASN A 83 -2.21 -23.39 -2.73
N ASN A 84 -2.71 -22.24 -2.25
CA ASN A 84 -3.15 -21.11 -3.07
C ASN A 84 -2.02 -20.11 -3.43
N ASN A 85 -0.76 -20.43 -3.17
CA ASN A 85 0.40 -19.58 -3.49
C ASN A 85 0.34 -18.14 -2.91
N ILE A 86 -0.44 -17.93 -1.84
CA ILE A 86 -0.54 -16.64 -1.16
C ILE A 86 0.72 -16.44 -0.31
N ILE A 87 1.45 -15.35 -0.54
CA ILE A 87 2.70 -15.02 0.17
C ILE A 87 2.54 -13.89 1.18
N GLY A 88 1.40 -13.21 1.20
CA GLY A 88 1.17 -12.09 2.12
C GLY A 88 -0.23 -11.51 2.06
N ILE A 89 -0.41 -10.40 2.78
CA ILE A 89 -1.70 -9.73 3.00
C ILE A 89 -1.54 -8.25 2.70
N ALA A 90 -2.54 -7.66 2.05
CA ALA A 90 -2.63 -6.21 1.86
C ALA A 90 -3.81 -5.64 2.67
N TYR A 91 -3.53 -4.65 3.51
CA TYR A 91 -4.51 -3.97 4.36
C TYR A 91 -4.61 -2.49 4.00
N ARG A 92 -5.78 -1.87 4.19
CA ARG A 92 -5.87 -0.41 4.21
C ARG A 92 -5.17 0.12 5.47
N SER A 93 -4.45 1.24 5.32
CA SER A 93 -3.90 1.96 6.47
C SER A 93 -5.04 2.57 7.30
N THR A 94 -5.03 2.31 8.60
CA THR A 94 -5.97 2.88 9.58
C THR A 94 -5.64 4.33 9.94
N LYS A 95 -4.43 4.81 9.59
CA LYS A 95 -3.96 6.18 9.83
C LYS A 95 -4.29 7.15 8.68
N LEU A 96 -4.79 6.63 7.57
CA LEU A 96 -5.14 7.42 6.40
C LEU A 96 -6.67 7.48 6.24
N PRO A 97 -7.24 8.62 5.84
CA PRO A 97 -8.67 8.76 5.70
C PRO A 97 -9.19 7.87 4.56
N ALA A 98 -10.36 7.27 4.75
CA ALA A 98 -10.93 6.31 3.79
C ALA A 98 -11.19 6.91 2.38
N ASN A 99 -11.11 8.23 2.23
CA ASN A 99 -11.30 8.96 0.99
C ASN A 99 -10.03 9.07 0.12
N THR A 100 -8.87 8.62 0.60
CA THR A 100 -7.61 8.75 -0.14
C THR A 100 -7.44 7.66 -1.19
N ASP A 101 -6.80 8.07 -2.30
CA ASP A 101 -6.51 7.27 -3.49
C ASP A 101 -6.01 5.87 -3.13
N SER A 102 -6.60 4.86 -3.77
CA SER A 102 -6.64 3.50 -3.26
C SER A 102 -5.31 2.81 -3.14
N ARG A 103 -4.36 3.20 -3.99
CA ARG A 103 -3.08 2.51 -4.12
C ARG A 103 -2.02 3.00 -3.13
N LYS A 104 -2.19 4.16 -2.50
CA LYS A 104 -1.13 4.84 -1.72
C LYS A 104 -1.29 4.72 -0.21
N GLY A 105 -2.33 4.03 0.25
CA GLY A 105 -2.62 3.79 1.67
C GLY A 105 -2.80 2.32 1.98
N ILE A 106 -1.97 1.47 1.38
CA ILE A 106 -2.01 0.02 1.55
C ILE A 106 -0.76 -0.42 2.32
N ASN A 107 -0.97 -1.11 3.44
CA ASN A 107 0.08 -1.79 4.18
C ASN A 107 0.17 -3.24 3.68
N VAL A 108 1.35 -3.63 3.18
CA VAL A 108 1.61 -5.00 2.72
C VAL A 108 2.43 -5.73 3.78
N VAL A 109 1.97 -6.93 4.14
CA VAL A 109 2.58 -7.77 5.17
C VAL A 109 2.96 -9.11 4.56
N LEU A 110 4.26 -9.44 4.65
CA LEU A 110 4.86 -10.60 4.00
C LEU A 110 5.56 -11.47 5.06
N PRO A 111 4.92 -12.54 5.55
CA PRO A 111 5.58 -13.43 6.49
C PRO A 111 6.75 -14.17 5.80
N PRO A 112 7.90 -14.34 6.48
CA PRO A 112 8.99 -15.15 5.96
C PRO A 112 8.52 -16.61 5.83
N LYS A 113 8.81 -17.22 4.68
CA LYS A 113 8.59 -18.64 4.41
C LYS A 113 9.95 -19.33 4.28
N ALA A 114 10.69 -19.38 5.38
CA ALA A 114 12.00 -20.02 5.44
C ALA A 114 11.98 -21.15 6.48
N ARG A 115 12.58 -22.28 6.14
CA ARG A 115 12.87 -23.35 7.09
C ARG A 115 14.11 -22.99 7.90
N TYR A 116 14.29 -23.65 9.04
CA TYR A 116 15.45 -23.41 9.91
C TYR A 116 16.79 -23.67 9.20
N GLU A 117 16.79 -24.60 8.25
CA GLU A 117 17.95 -24.91 7.39
C GLU A 117 18.29 -23.74 6.45
N ASP A 118 17.27 -23.12 5.85
CA ASP A 118 17.43 -21.96 4.96
C ASP A 118 18.03 -20.76 5.70
N ILE A 119 17.69 -20.57 6.97
CA ILE A 119 18.19 -19.46 7.81
C ILE A 119 19.70 -19.58 8.07
N LYS A 120 20.26 -20.80 8.03
CA LYS A 120 21.71 -21.01 8.22
C LYS A 120 22.49 -20.96 6.92
N GLY A 121 21.84 -21.27 5.80
CA GLY A 121 22.48 -21.38 4.48
C GLY A 121 22.42 -20.09 3.65
N TYR A 122 21.38 -19.26 3.85
CA TYR A 122 21.13 -18.07 3.03
C TYR A 122 21.05 -16.81 3.88
N ASP A 123 21.60 -15.71 3.35
CA ASP A 123 21.50 -14.38 3.97
C ASP A 123 20.08 -13.80 3.91
N PHE A 124 19.29 -14.23 2.92
CA PHE A 124 17.91 -13.79 2.70
C PHE A 124 16.96 -14.97 2.56
N CYS A 125 15.67 -14.74 2.84
CA CYS A 125 14.63 -15.77 2.64
C CYS A 125 14.53 -16.11 1.14
N PRO A 126 14.88 -17.34 0.72
CA PRO A 126 14.98 -17.70 -0.70
C PRO A 126 13.62 -17.62 -1.41
N VAL A 127 12.55 -17.95 -0.68
CA VAL A 127 11.17 -17.89 -1.21
C VAL A 127 10.73 -16.47 -1.50
N LEU A 128 11.09 -15.51 -0.66
CA LEU A 128 10.71 -14.10 -0.88
C LEU A 128 11.65 -13.43 -1.87
N SER A 129 12.96 -13.69 -1.81
CA SER A 129 13.93 -13.09 -2.74
C SER A 129 13.59 -13.37 -4.19
N ASP A 130 13.12 -14.58 -4.50
CA ASP A 130 12.64 -14.98 -5.85
C ASP A 130 11.42 -14.18 -6.33
N LYS A 131 10.67 -13.53 -5.42
CA LYS A 131 9.46 -12.75 -5.78
C LYS A 131 9.72 -11.27 -6.00
N PHE A 132 10.92 -10.79 -5.73
CA PHE A 132 11.25 -9.37 -5.83
C PHE A 132 12.31 -9.11 -6.90
N LYS A 133 12.13 -8.00 -7.59
CA LYS A 133 13.18 -7.38 -8.39
C LYS A 133 13.60 -6.10 -7.69
N PHE A 134 14.89 -5.88 -7.59
CA PHE A 134 15.47 -4.75 -6.90
C PHE A 134 16.27 -3.89 -7.86
N THR A 135 16.31 -2.61 -7.56
CA THR A 135 17.29 -1.71 -8.15
C THR A 135 18.57 -1.75 -7.33
N PRO A 136 19.74 -1.43 -7.93
CA PRO A 136 20.96 -1.28 -7.16
C PRO A 136 20.78 -0.21 -6.07
N PRO A 137 21.36 -0.39 -4.88
CA PRO A 137 21.21 0.58 -3.80
C PRO A 137 21.83 1.92 -4.21
N VAL A 138 21.05 2.99 -4.14
CA VAL A 138 21.51 4.35 -4.44
C VAL A 138 21.39 5.24 -3.21
N SER A 139 22.44 6.01 -2.92
CA SER A 139 22.40 7.00 -1.84
C SER A 139 21.34 8.05 -2.11
N TRP A 140 20.49 8.29 -1.11
CA TRP A 140 19.48 9.35 -1.13
C TRP A 140 20.08 10.74 -1.40
N GLN A 141 21.28 10.99 -0.86
CA GLN A 141 21.96 12.28 -1.07
C GLN A 141 22.32 12.47 -2.53
N VAL A 142 22.84 11.43 -3.20
CA VAL A 142 23.18 11.47 -4.63
C VAL A 142 21.91 11.62 -5.47
N LEU A 143 20.85 10.87 -5.16
CA LEU A 143 19.57 10.98 -5.86
C LEU A 143 18.99 12.39 -5.79
N LYS A 144 19.12 13.08 -4.65
CA LYS A 144 18.67 14.48 -4.50
C LYS A 144 19.49 15.49 -5.30
N THR A 145 20.75 15.17 -5.61
CA THR A 145 21.57 16.06 -6.46
C THR A 145 21.19 15.95 -7.94
N LEU A 146 20.49 14.89 -8.33
CA LEU A 146 19.95 14.77 -9.68
C LEU A 146 18.75 15.72 -9.80
N GLU A 147 18.89 16.78 -10.60
CA GLU A 147 17.77 17.65 -11.00
C GLU A 147 16.91 16.95 -12.07
N TYR A 148 16.48 15.72 -11.78
CA TYR A 148 15.64 14.97 -12.69
C TYR A 148 14.24 15.60 -12.73
N VAL A 149 13.81 15.97 -13.94
CA VAL A 149 12.48 16.53 -14.22
C VAL A 149 11.67 15.44 -14.91
N PRO A 150 10.69 14.83 -14.23
CA PRO A 150 9.81 13.84 -14.86
C PRO A 150 9.05 14.47 -16.03
N LEU A 151 8.91 13.73 -17.14
CA LEU A 151 8.19 14.17 -18.35
C LEU A 151 6.77 14.71 -18.08
N ARG A 152 6.16 14.31 -16.96
CA ARG A 152 4.77 14.62 -16.61
C ARG A 152 4.59 15.66 -15.51
N GLN A 153 5.65 16.28 -14.99
CA GLN A 153 5.55 17.24 -13.90
C GLN A 153 5.84 18.65 -14.41
N SER A 154 4.79 19.44 -14.66
CA SER A 154 4.94 20.84 -15.08
C SER A 154 5.24 21.73 -13.88
N PHE A 155 6.06 22.78 -14.05
CA PHE A 155 6.25 23.82 -13.04
C PHE A 155 4.92 24.48 -12.64
N SER A 156 3.98 24.59 -13.57
CA SER A 156 2.62 25.11 -13.32
C SER A 156 1.85 24.27 -12.28
N ASP A 157 2.10 22.96 -12.19
CA ASP A 157 1.43 22.09 -11.23
C ASP A 157 1.82 22.44 -9.79
N ARG A 158 3.06 22.92 -9.56
CA ARG A 158 3.55 23.33 -8.23
C ARG A 158 2.93 24.65 -7.78
N GLU A 159 2.79 25.60 -8.70
CA GLU A 159 2.16 26.90 -8.41
C GLU A 159 0.67 26.74 -8.12
N ASN A 160 -0.05 25.99 -8.98
CA ASN A 160 -1.46 25.69 -8.78
C ASN A 160 -1.72 24.98 -7.44
N LEU A 161 -0.85 24.04 -7.04
CA LEU A 161 -0.93 23.41 -5.73
C LEU A 161 -0.70 24.42 -4.60
N SER A 162 0.31 25.26 -4.72
CA SER A 162 0.64 26.26 -3.70
C SER A 162 -0.54 27.19 -3.45
N GLU A 163 -1.26 27.58 -4.50
CA GLU A 163 -2.51 28.32 -4.38
C GLU A 163 -3.63 27.50 -3.73
N GLU A 164 -3.81 26.23 -4.12
CA GLU A 164 -4.83 25.37 -3.54
C GLU A 164 -4.62 25.15 -2.03
N LEU A 165 -3.38 24.88 -1.60
CA LEU A 165 -3.01 24.71 -0.20
C LEU A 165 -3.23 26.00 0.60
N ARG A 166 -2.82 27.16 0.06
CA ARG A 166 -3.08 28.47 0.67
C ARG A 166 -4.57 28.72 0.83
N ARG A 167 -5.37 28.38 -0.19
CA ARG A 167 -6.83 28.47 -0.14
C ARG A 167 -7.41 27.54 0.91
N LYS A 168 -7.01 26.27 0.99
CA LYS A 168 -7.50 25.33 2.00
C LYS A 168 -7.16 25.76 3.43
N LYS A 169 -5.93 26.23 3.64
CA LYS A 169 -5.50 26.83 4.92
C LYS A 169 -6.40 27.99 5.33
N SER A 170 -6.71 28.89 4.40
CA SER A 170 -7.56 30.07 4.67
C SER A 170 -8.99 29.70 5.08
N TRP A 171 -9.46 28.48 4.79
CA TRP A 171 -10.80 28.03 5.14
C TRP A 171 -10.82 27.13 6.40
N GLU A 172 -9.68 26.94 7.07
CA GLU A 172 -9.52 25.98 8.18
C GLU A 172 -9.96 24.54 7.83
N ILE A 173 -9.99 24.20 6.52
CA ILE A 173 -10.37 22.86 6.02
C ILE A 173 -9.19 21.88 6.12
N MET A 174 -8.02 22.35 6.55
CA MET A 174 -6.80 21.53 6.68
C MET A 174 -7.04 20.44 7.73
N GLY A 175 -7.07 19.17 7.29
CA GLY A 175 -7.09 17.99 8.14
C GLY A 175 -5.73 17.71 8.77
N ASN A 176 -5.45 16.46 9.13
CA ASN A 176 -4.10 16.08 9.53
C ASN A 176 -3.13 16.29 8.35
N ILE A 177 -1.92 16.75 8.62
CA ILE A 177 -0.87 16.95 7.59
C ILE A 177 -0.64 15.66 6.79
N ASP A 178 -0.74 14.51 7.46
CA ASP A 178 -0.64 13.19 6.83
C ASP A 178 -1.66 12.97 5.70
N ASP A 179 -2.87 13.52 5.84
CA ASP A 179 -3.94 13.42 4.85
C ASP A 179 -3.60 14.22 3.59
N GLU A 180 -2.95 15.36 3.78
CA GLU A 180 -2.61 16.28 2.71
C GLU A 180 -1.37 15.81 1.93
N ILE A 181 -0.42 15.15 2.59
CA ILE A 181 0.78 14.55 1.96
C ILE A 181 0.40 13.66 0.77
N LEU A 182 -0.65 12.83 0.91
CA LEU A 182 -1.08 11.96 -0.18
C LEU A 182 -1.73 12.71 -1.34
N SER A 183 -2.46 13.79 -1.04
CA SER A 183 -3.07 14.64 -2.07
C SER A 183 -2.02 15.34 -2.93
N ILE A 184 -0.88 15.67 -2.33
CA ILE A 184 0.24 16.36 -2.98
C ILE A 184 1.36 15.41 -3.41
N TYR A 185 1.18 14.09 -3.28
CA TYR A 185 2.23 13.10 -3.50
C TYR A 185 2.97 13.29 -4.82
N LYS A 186 2.23 13.55 -5.92
CA LYS A 186 2.80 13.79 -7.26
C LYS A 186 3.74 14.99 -7.33
N LEU A 187 3.70 15.87 -6.34
CA LEU A 187 4.50 17.09 -6.25
C LEU A 187 5.64 16.97 -5.23
N SER A 188 5.69 15.87 -4.48
CA SER A 188 6.76 15.54 -3.55
C SER A 188 8.02 15.07 -4.27
N ASP A 189 9.15 15.18 -3.58
CA ASP A 189 10.41 14.60 -4.06
C ASP A 189 10.35 13.06 -4.10
N PHE A 190 9.49 12.42 -3.29
CA PHE A 190 9.28 10.97 -3.34
C PHE A 190 8.75 10.52 -4.70
N TYR A 191 7.75 11.20 -5.25
CA TYR A 191 7.20 10.86 -6.56
C TYR A 191 8.21 11.08 -7.68
N LYS A 192 8.98 12.18 -7.62
CA LYS A 192 10.06 12.41 -8.60
C LYS A 192 11.05 11.26 -8.61
N LEU A 193 11.42 10.79 -7.42
CA LEU A 193 12.39 9.72 -7.26
C LEU A 193 11.81 8.36 -7.63
N GLU A 194 10.55 8.06 -7.30
CA GLU A 194 9.85 6.87 -7.77
C GLU A 194 9.88 6.79 -9.30
N VAL A 195 9.50 7.87 -9.99
CA VAL A 195 9.53 7.92 -11.46
C VAL A 195 10.96 7.86 -12.01
N CYS A 196 11.90 8.59 -11.40
CA CYS A 196 13.32 8.56 -11.79
C CYS A 196 13.90 7.14 -11.69
N MET A 197 13.63 6.45 -10.58
CA MET A 197 14.08 5.07 -10.38
C MET A 197 13.45 4.13 -11.40
N ASP A 198 12.14 4.24 -11.64
CA ASP A 198 11.43 3.42 -12.64
C ASP A 198 11.91 3.64 -14.07
N GLU A 199 12.31 4.88 -14.41
CA GLU A 199 12.74 5.22 -15.78
C GLU A 199 14.23 4.93 -16.03
N ILE A 200 15.09 5.08 -15.03
CA ILE A 200 16.55 5.07 -15.21
C ILE A 200 17.18 3.77 -14.70
N LEU A 201 16.66 3.16 -13.64
CA LEU A 201 17.31 2.01 -13.03
C LEU A 201 16.84 0.70 -13.67
N VAL A 202 17.80 -0.18 -13.90
CA VAL A 202 17.53 -1.56 -14.30
C VAL A 202 17.18 -2.36 -13.05
N TYR A 203 16.12 -3.15 -13.16
CA TYR A 203 15.64 -4.04 -12.10
C TYR A 203 16.24 -5.43 -12.28
N ASP A 204 17.00 -5.88 -11.28
CA ASP A 204 17.66 -7.18 -11.26
C ASP A 204 17.12 -8.08 -10.15
N GLU A 205 17.31 -9.39 -10.30
CA GLU A 205 16.96 -10.40 -9.29
C GLU A 205 18.05 -10.46 -8.21
N ILE A 206 17.67 -10.77 -6.97
CA ILE A 206 18.66 -11.08 -5.93
C ILE A 206 19.16 -12.50 -6.19
N PHE A 207 20.39 -12.62 -6.66
CA PHE A 207 21.11 -13.89 -6.58
C PHE A 207 21.48 -14.12 -5.11
N GLY A 208 20.68 -14.93 -4.42
CA GLY A 208 21.05 -15.46 -3.11
C GLY A 208 22.26 -16.37 -3.27
N GLY A 209 23.38 -16.00 -2.68
CA GLY A 209 24.53 -16.88 -2.48
C GLY A 209 24.22 -17.98 -1.48
#